data_AF-A0A653CNT8-F1
#
_entry.id   AF-A0A653CNT8-F1
#
_cell.length_a   1.000
_cell.length_b   1.000
_cell.length_c   1.000
_cell.angle_alpha   90.00
_cell.angle_beta   90.00
_cell.angle_gamma   90.00
#
_symmetry.space_group_name_H-M   'P 1'
#
loop_
_entity.id
_entity.type
_entity.pdbx_description
1 polymer ?
#
loop_
_entity_poly.entity_id
_entity_poly.type
_entity_poly.pdbx_seq_one_letter_code
_entity_poly.pdbx_strand_id
1 'polypeptide(L)'
;MVYAYLYKIKGICKFMAFPQPNAQRELANRKILEELQLKKQLLLKQGVASTLNASSLPGIGSATVQSADGHSMNPLQRTALQTANAQSTGFFISQDSSFGNLILPVLPRFETK
;
A
#
# COMPACT_ATOMS: atom_id res chain seq x y z
N MET A 1 -43.25 22.84 13.29
CA MET A 1 -41.96 23.22 13.93
C MET A 1 -41.03 22.02 14.16
N VAL A 2 -41.45 20.97 14.87
CA VAL A 2 -40.59 19.80 15.24
C VAL A 2 -39.98 19.06 14.03
N TYR A 3 -40.78 18.80 12.99
CA TYR A 3 -40.31 18.08 11.80
C TYR A 3 -39.18 18.83 11.06
N ALA A 4 -39.25 20.15 10.97
CA ALA A 4 -38.22 20.96 10.30
C ALA A 4 -36.86 20.86 11.03
N TYR A 5 -36.88 20.79 12.36
CA TYR A 5 -35.67 20.61 13.17
C TYR A 5 -35.05 19.23 12.99
N LEU A 6 -35.89 18.19 12.90
CA LEU A 6 -35.45 16.80 12.67
C LEU A 6 -34.76 16.64 11.30
N TYR A 7 -35.28 17.31 10.27
CA TYR A 7 -34.67 17.32 8.93
C TYR A 7 -33.35 18.10 8.91
N LYS A 8 -33.25 19.21 9.65
CA LYS A 8 -32.00 19.99 9.78
C LYS A 8 -30.90 19.17 10.46
N ILE A 9 -31.22 18.46 11.54
CA ILE A 9 -30.26 17.59 12.25
C ILE A 9 -29.86 16.39 11.38
N LYS A 10 -30.80 15.71 10.71
CA LYS A 10 -30.47 14.62 9.77
C LYS A 10 -29.59 15.10 8.60
N GLY A 11 -29.83 16.29 8.07
CA GLY A 11 -29.01 16.89 7.01
C GLY A 11 -27.58 17.20 7.46
N ILE A 12 -27.41 17.69 8.69
CA ILE A 12 -26.09 17.95 9.29
C ILE A 12 -25.33 16.64 9.52
N CYS A 13 -25.97 15.58 10.03
CA CYS A 13 -25.33 14.27 10.17
C CYS A 13 -24.93 13.65 8.82
N LYS A 14 -25.68 13.91 7.75
CA LYS A 14 -25.30 13.51 6.37
C LYS A 14 -24.08 14.27 5.87
N PHE A 15 -23.89 15.53 6.30
CA PHE A 15 -22.76 16.37 5.91
C PHE A 15 -21.51 16.14 6.77
N MET A 16 -21.68 15.74 8.03
CA MET A 16 -20.60 15.36 8.95
C MET A 16 -20.21 13.87 8.84
N ALA A 17 -20.95 13.09 8.05
CA ALA A 17 -20.52 11.76 7.66
C ALA A 17 -19.29 11.89 6.74
N PHE A 18 -18.13 11.82 7.37
CA PHE A 18 -16.81 11.72 6.75
C PHE A 18 -16.91 10.89 5.47
N PRO A 19 -16.45 11.38 4.29
CA PRO A 19 -16.50 10.60 3.06
C PRO A 19 -15.80 9.27 3.32
N GLN A 20 -16.54 8.15 3.28
CA GLN A 20 -16.00 6.85 3.63
C GLN A 20 -14.84 6.54 2.67
N PRO A 21 -13.58 6.54 3.14
CA PRO A 21 -12.43 6.26 2.27
C PRO A 21 -12.47 4.82 1.74
N ASN A 22 -13.31 3.96 2.32
CA ASN A 22 -13.52 2.60 1.88
C ASN A 22 -14.19 2.50 0.51
N ALA A 23 -15.17 3.33 0.18
CA ALA A 23 -15.91 3.19 -1.09
C ALA A 23 -15.01 3.45 -2.32
N GLN A 24 -14.16 4.48 -2.24
CA GLN A 24 -13.21 4.82 -3.32
C GLN A 24 -12.06 3.80 -3.40
N ARG A 25 -11.59 3.32 -2.24
CA ARG A 25 -10.54 2.30 -2.15
C ARG A 25 -11.02 0.95 -2.69
N GLU A 26 -12.27 0.57 -2.44
CA GLU A 26 -12.86 -0.67 -2.95
C GLU A 26 -12.99 -0.65 -4.47
N LEU A 27 -13.40 0.48 -5.06
CA LEU A 27 -13.42 0.66 -6.51
C LEU A 27 -12.01 0.59 -7.13
N ALA A 28 -11.00 1.16 -6.47
CA ALA A 28 -9.61 1.07 -6.92
C ALA A 28 -9.09 -0.36 -6.83
N ASN A 29 -9.35 -1.06 -5.73
CA ASN A 29 -8.95 -2.46 -5.53
C ASN A 29 -9.57 -3.39 -6.58
N ARG A 30 -10.85 -3.18 -6.94
CA ARG A 30 -11.50 -3.94 -8.02
C ARG A 30 -10.84 -3.74 -9.37
N LYS A 31 -10.53 -2.50 -9.75
CA LYS A 31 -9.86 -2.18 -11.03
C LYS A 31 -8.46 -2.81 -11.11
N ILE A 32 -7.71 -2.77 -10.00
CA ILE A 32 -6.38 -3.38 -9.93
C ILE A 32 -6.46 -4.90 -10.15
N LEU A 33 -7.45 -5.57 -9.55
CA LEU A 33 -7.58 -7.02 -9.69
C LEU A 33 -7.93 -7.44 -11.13
N GLU A 34 -8.82 -6.69 -11.79
CA GLU A 34 -9.20 -6.89 -13.19
C GLU A 34 -8.00 -6.70 -14.13
N GLU A 35 -7.22 -5.63 -13.94
CA GLU A 35 -6.00 -5.36 -14.73
C GLU A 35 -4.95 -6.45 -14.54
N LEU A 36 -4.78 -6.95 -13.32
CA LEU A 36 -3.78 -7.97 -12.98
C LEU A 36 -4.11 -9.33 -13.62
N GLN A 37 -5.40 -9.69 -13.67
CA GLN A 37 -5.88 -10.88 -14.38
C GLN A 37 -5.69 -10.76 -15.90
N LEU A 38 -6.00 -9.60 -16.48
CA LEU A 38 -5.83 -9.34 -17.90
C LEU A 38 -4.34 -9.37 -18.30
N LYS A 39 -3.47 -8.75 -17.51
CA LYS A 39 -2.02 -8.77 -17.72
C LYS A 39 -1.44 -10.18 -17.66
N LYS A 40 -1.91 -11.02 -16.72
CA LYS A 40 -1.51 -12.44 -16.66
C LYS A 40 -1.91 -13.20 -17.92
N GLN A 41 -3.10 -12.95 -18.45
CA GLN A 41 -3.56 -13.61 -19.68
C GLN A 41 -2.79 -13.13 -20.91
N LEU A 42 -2.44 -11.84 -20.99
CA LEU A 42 -1.66 -11.28 -22.09
C LEU A 42 -0.22 -11.84 -22.10
N LEU A 43 0.43 -11.92 -20.94
CA LEU A 43 1.75 -12.55 -20.82
C LEU A 43 1.75 -14.01 -21.24
N LEU A 44 0.65 -14.75 -20.99
CA LEU A 44 0.54 -16.16 -21.36
C LEU A 44 0.31 -16.36 -22.87
N LYS A 45 -0.31 -15.38 -23.54
CA LYS A 45 -0.53 -15.36 -25.00
C LYS A 45 0.69 -14.87 -25.78
N GLN A 46 1.50 -13.99 -25.19
CA GLN A 46 2.76 -13.51 -25.75
C GLN A 46 3.88 -14.49 -25.38
N GLY A 47 3.86 -15.69 -25.98
CA GLY A 47 4.87 -16.72 -25.72
C GLY A 47 6.30 -16.21 -25.91
N VAL A 48 7.03 -16.03 -24.81
CA VAL A 48 8.50 -15.92 -24.79
C VAL A 48 9.00 -16.76 -23.62
N ALA A 49 9.43 -17.98 -23.92
CA ALA A 49 10.41 -18.65 -23.10
C ALA A 49 11.75 -17.93 -23.32
N SER A 50 12.29 -17.28 -22.30
CA SER A 50 13.71 -16.93 -22.20
C SER A 50 14.07 -16.72 -20.74
N THR A 51 14.89 -17.65 -20.26
CA THR A 51 15.74 -17.53 -19.09
C THR A 51 16.63 -16.28 -19.13
N LEU A 52 17.09 -15.89 -17.94
CA LEU A 52 18.30 -15.11 -17.59
C LEU A 52 18.10 -13.64 -17.16
N ASN A 53 18.57 -13.40 -15.93
CA ASN A 53 19.03 -12.15 -15.33
C ASN A 53 19.42 -11.02 -16.31
N ALA A 54 18.89 -9.82 -16.05
CA ALA A 54 19.60 -8.54 -16.21
C ALA A 54 18.82 -7.49 -15.37
N SER A 55 19.37 -7.06 -14.22
CA SER A 55 20.20 -5.86 -14.11
C SER A 55 19.50 -4.57 -14.57
N SER A 56 19.14 -3.74 -13.58
CA SER A 56 19.17 -2.26 -13.56
C SER A 56 18.46 -1.47 -14.68
N LEU A 57 17.59 -0.54 -14.28
CA LEU A 57 17.76 0.91 -14.51
C LEU A 57 16.78 1.74 -13.65
N PRO A 58 17.07 3.03 -13.37
CA PRO A 58 16.77 3.71 -12.10
C PRO A 58 15.83 4.93 -12.22
N GLY A 59 15.31 5.39 -11.08
CA GLY A 59 14.57 6.66 -10.91
C GLY A 59 13.21 6.40 -10.27
N ILE A 60 12.83 6.93 -9.11
CA ILE A 60 13.18 8.18 -8.43
C ILE A 60 13.03 7.95 -6.91
N GLY A 61 14.06 8.32 -6.16
CA GLY A 61 13.99 8.85 -4.79
C GLY A 61 13.30 8.02 -3.69
N SER A 62 13.99 7.01 -3.16
CA SER A 62 14.21 6.89 -1.70
C SER A 62 15.22 5.77 -1.45
N ALA A 63 16.31 6.09 -0.77
CA ALA A 63 17.35 5.12 -0.44
C ALA A 63 16.81 4.05 0.53
N THR A 64 16.25 2.99 0.00
CA THR A 64 16.14 1.72 0.73
C THR A 64 17.40 0.93 0.43
N VAL A 65 18.29 0.88 1.42
CA VAL A 65 19.37 -0.08 1.55
C VAL A 65 18.80 -1.48 1.25
N GLN A 66 18.99 -1.95 0.02
CA GLN A 66 18.78 -3.35 -0.32
C GLN A 66 20.00 -4.10 0.21
N SER A 67 19.98 -4.42 1.50
CA SER A 67 20.89 -5.43 2.03
C SER A 67 20.60 -6.74 1.32
N ALA A 68 21.65 -7.27 0.71
CA ALA A 68 21.69 -8.44 -0.14
C ALA A 68 21.59 -9.74 0.67
N ASP A 69 20.51 -9.92 1.43
CA ASP A 69 20.14 -11.20 2.04
C ASP A 69 18.78 -11.60 1.51
N GLY A 70 18.75 -12.62 0.65
CA GLY A 70 17.60 -13.07 -0.13
C GLY A 70 16.44 -13.69 0.67
N HIS A 71 16.01 -13.08 1.76
CA HIS A 71 14.73 -13.40 2.40
C HIS A 71 13.63 -12.66 1.65
N SER A 72 12.88 -13.40 0.83
CA SER A 72 11.67 -12.89 0.17
C SER A 72 10.73 -12.26 1.21
N MET A 73 10.70 -10.92 1.23
CA MET A 73 9.85 -10.14 2.13
C MET A 73 8.39 -10.61 2.04
N ASN A 74 7.81 -10.99 3.18
CA ASN A 74 6.44 -11.47 3.27
C ASN A 74 5.49 -10.37 2.74
N PRO A 75 4.51 -10.70 1.86
CA PRO A 75 3.54 -9.73 1.35
C PRO A 75 2.88 -8.87 2.44
N LEU A 76 2.59 -9.45 3.61
CA LEU A 76 1.97 -8.75 4.73
C LEU A 76 2.85 -7.62 5.29
N GLN A 77 4.15 -7.87 5.44
CA GLN A 77 5.11 -6.86 5.90
C GLN A 77 5.21 -5.71 4.91
N ARG A 78 5.23 -6.02 3.61
CA ARG A 78 5.29 -5.02 2.54
C ARG A 78 4.05 -4.12 2.57
N THR A 79 2.85 -4.71 2.67
CA THR A 79 1.60 -3.95 2.72
C THR A 79 1.51 -3.09 3.98
N ALA A 80 1.93 -3.62 5.13
CA ALA A 80 1.96 -2.86 6.38
C ALA A 80 2.90 -1.65 6.28
N LEU A 81 4.12 -1.85 5.76
CA LEU A 81 5.11 -0.78 5.59
C LEU A 81 4.64 0.30 4.60
N GLN A 82 4.05 -0.10 3.47
CA GLN A 82 3.49 0.84 2.49
C GLN A 82 2.34 1.66 3.09
N THR A 83 1.47 1.03 3.85
CA THR A 83 0.33 1.71 4.50
C THR A 83 0.83 2.73 5.53
N ALA A 84 1.82 2.36 6.34
CA ALA A 84 2.40 3.27 7.33
C ALA A 84 3.06 4.50 6.67
N ASN A 85 3.84 4.29 5.61
CA ASN A 85 4.47 5.40 4.87
C ASN A 85 3.45 6.30 4.14
N ALA A 86 2.29 5.76 3.76
CA ALA A 86 1.23 6.53 3.11
C ALA A 86 0.38 7.33 4.13
N GLN A 87 0.28 6.86 5.37
CA GLN A 87 -0.58 7.46 6.40
C GLN A 87 0.18 8.25 7.46
N SER A 88 1.49 8.09 7.54
CA SER A 88 2.35 8.70 8.56
C SER A 88 3.66 9.18 7.95
N THR A 89 4.22 10.22 8.54
CA THR A 89 5.55 10.76 8.21
C THR A 89 6.66 10.15 9.08
N GLY A 90 6.33 9.19 9.94
CA GLY A 90 7.29 8.46 10.75
C GLY A 90 8.19 7.53 9.95
N PHE A 91 9.33 7.15 10.53
CA PHE A 91 10.24 6.17 9.93
C PHE A 91 9.89 4.78 10.43
N PHE A 92 9.66 3.85 9.49
CA PHE A 92 9.27 2.47 9.79
C PHE A 92 10.21 1.48 9.15
N ILE A 93 10.42 0.35 9.82
CA ILE A 93 11.08 -0.83 9.26
C ILE A 93 10.15 -2.04 9.36
N SER A 94 10.31 -2.99 8.46
CA SER A 94 9.59 -4.26 8.50
C SER A 94 10.17 -5.23 9.54
N GLN A 95 9.32 -6.09 10.09
CA GLN A 95 9.65 -7.13 11.07
C GLN A 95 8.92 -8.45 10.80
N ASP A 96 9.54 -9.56 11.19
CA ASP A 96 9.04 -10.93 11.11
C ASP A 96 8.28 -11.39 12.36
N SER A 97 7.64 -10.45 13.06
CA SER A 97 6.86 -10.77 14.25
C SER A 97 5.63 -11.63 13.94
N SER A 98 5.45 -12.70 14.72
CA SER A 98 4.25 -13.54 14.69
C SER A 98 3.10 -13.00 15.56
N PHE A 99 3.34 -11.90 16.29
CA PHE A 99 2.37 -11.28 17.21
C PHE A 99 1.71 -10.01 16.62
N GLY A 100 1.80 -9.81 15.30
CA GLY A 100 1.18 -8.68 14.62
C GLY A 100 2.01 -7.40 14.55
N ASN A 101 3.23 -7.39 15.10
CA ASN A 101 4.17 -6.27 14.96
C ASN A 101 4.96 -6.38 13.63
N LEU A 102 4.26 -6.29 12.50
CA LEU A 102 4.86 -6.45 11.15
C LEU A 102 5.78 -5.29 10.76
N ILE A 103 5.65 -4.15 11.44
CA ILE A 103 6.50 -2.98 11.29
C ILE A 103 6.79 -2.36 12.65
N LEU A 104 7.93 -1.70 12.79
CA LEU A 104 8.27 -0.90 13.97
C LEU A 104 8.59 0.55 13.60
N PRO A 105 8.12 1.53 14.39
CA PRO A 105 8.63 2.89 14.32
C PRO A 105 10.06 2.93 14.82
N VAL A 106 10.94 3.62 14.10
CA VAL A 106 12.36 3.77 14.44
C VAL A 106 12.80 5.22 14.26
N LEU A 107 13.98 5.55 14.79
CA LEU A 107 14.65 6.80 14.43
C LEU A 107 15.25 6.68 13.02
N PRO A 108 15.31 7.79 12.25
CA PRO A 108 16.02 7.82 10.99
C PRO A 108 17.47 7.35 11.16
N ARG A 109 17.91 6.44 10.29
CA ARG A 109 19.30 5.99 10.23
C ARG A 109 20.04 6.83 9.21
N PHE A 110 21.22 7.33 9.57
CA PHE A 110 22.13 7.99 8.65
C PHE A 110 23.31 7.06 8.41
N GLU A 111 23.59 6.75 7.16
CA GLU A 111 24.78 5.99 6.80
C GLU A 111 26.01 6.89 6.97
N THR A 112 26.95 6.49 7.83
CA THR A 112 28.29 7.10 7.88
C THR A 112 29.03 6.70 6.60
N LYS A 113 29.29 7.68 5.75
CA LYS A 113 29.98 7.51 4.47
C LYS A 113 31.50 7.46 4.65
#